data_AF-A0A2Z6QG84-F1
#
_entry.id   AF-A0A2Z6QG84-F1
#
_cell.length_a   1.000
_cell.length_b   1.000
_cell.length_c   1.000
_cell.angle_alpha   90.00
_cell.angle_beta   90.00
_cell.angle_gamma   90.00
#
_symmetry.space_group_name_H-M   'P 1'
#
loop_
_entity.id
_entity.type
_entity.pdbx_description
1 polymer ?
#
loop_
_entity_poly.entity_id
_entity_poly.type
_entity_poly.pdbx_seq_one_letter_code
_entity_poly.pdbx_strand_id
1 'polypeptide(L)'
;METTLTAEKFRKQLQLEVERTFVRNFRNIGSLSQESFFDRVDKRFGKPRKHSASYFRKLGDIAGLDSAIIELVFRSVEDVAINIYREDIIRLGKNTEQLRSWFHEAQRKSHDITSQLTKKETEVKCKERIIQQKDEKISRLGKLN
;
A
#
# COMPACT_ATOMS: atom_id res chain seq x y z
N MET A 1 5.68 -13.86 15.97
CA MET A 1 6.93 -13.06 16.01
C MET A 1 7.05 -12.01 14.90
N GLU A 2 6.25 -12.05 13.83
CA GLU A 2 6.28 -11.02 12.78
C GLU A 2 5.64 -9.69 13.17
N THR A 3 4.55 -9.72 13.96
CA THR A 3 3.81 -8.52 14.42
C THR A 3 4.65 -7.60 15.30
N THR A 4 5.51 -8.17 16.14
CA THR A 4 6.46 -7.42 16.98
C THR A 4 7.51 -6.69 16.15
N LEU A 5 7.98 -7.31 15.07
CA LEU A 5 8.96 -6.72 14.14
C LEU A 5 8.37 -5.57 13.31
N THR A 6 7.08 -5.64 12.97
CA THR A 6 6.38 -4.54 12.27
C THR A 6 6.09 -3.37 13.21
N ALA A 7 5.67 -3.65 14.45
CA ALA A 7 5.42 -2.62 15.46
C ALA A 7 6.69 -1.86 15.83
N GLU A 8 7.83 -2.54 15.95
CA GLU A 8 9.11 -1.88 16.26
C GLU A 8 9.58 -0.97 15.11
N LYS A 9 9.44 -1.42 13.86
CA LYS A 9 9.75 -0.61 12.68
C LYS A 9 8.87 0.63 12.61
N PHE A 10 7.56 0.47 12.82
CA PHE A 10 6.63 1.61 12.86
C PHE A 10 7.02 2.60 13.96
N ARG A 11 7.32 2.10 15.17
CA ARG A 11 7.73 2.97 16.29
C ARG A 11 9.00 3.76 15.97
N LYS A 12 10.02 3.11 15.37
CA LYS A 12 11.27 3.78 14.96
C LYS A 12 11.01 4.85 13.91
N GLN A 13 10.17 4.56 12.91
CA GLN A 13 9.80 5.52 11.88
C GLN A 13 9.02 6.71 12.46
N LEU A 14 8.04 6.43 13.33
CA LEU A 14 7.24 7.44 14.02
C LEU A 14 8.14 8.37 14.85
N GLN A 15 9.06 7.81 15.65
CA GLN A 15 10.00 8.60 16.45
C GLN A 15 10.85 9.54 15.59
N LEU A 16 11.43 9.01 14.50
CA LEU A 16 12.27 9.78 13.59
C LEU A 16 11.49 10.94 12.95
N GLU A 17 10.27 10.69 12.47
CA GLU A 17 9.46 11.70 11.79
C GLU A 17 8.86 12.73 12.76
N VAL A 18 8.54 12.31 13.99
CA VAL A 18 8.16 13.25 15.06
C VAL A 18 9.33 14.16 15.39
N GLU A 19 10.53 13.62 15.59
CA GLU A 19 11.73 14.42 15.83
C GLU A 19 11.97 15.44 14.71
N ARG A 20 11.93 15.00 13.45
CA ARG A 20 12.03 15.89 12.27
C ARG A 20 10.97 16.97 12.28
N THR A 21 9.74 16.64 12.66
CA THR A 21 8.63 17.59 12.76
C THR A 21 8.90 18.66 13.81
N PHE A 22 9.40 18.29 14.99
CA PHE A 22 9.79 19.23 16.04
C PHE A 22 10.95 20.12 15.62
N VAL A 23 12.02 19.54 15.06
CA VAL A 23 13.19 20.30 14.59
C VAL A 23 12.81 21.30 13.50
N ARG A 24 11.96 20.90 12.54
CA ARG A 24 11.56 21.77 11.43
C ARG A 24 10.60 22.88 11.86
N ASN A 25 9.60 22.55 12.67
CA ASN A 25 8.49 23.47 12.92
C ASN A 25 8.56 24.18 14.26
N PHE A 26 9.19 23.59 15.27
CA PHE A 26 9.06 23.97 16.68
C PHE A 26 10.41 24.14 17.40
N ARG A 27 11.49 24.34 16.64
CA ARG A 27 12.80 24.67 17.22
C ARG A 27 12.69 25.91 18.09
N ASN A 28 13.21 25.79 19.31
CA ASN A 28 13.19 26.83 20.36
C ASN A 28 11.79 27.36 20.69
N ILE A 29 10.73 26.59 20.45
CA ILE A 29 9.37 27.08 20.69
C ILE A 29 9.11 27.41 22.17
N GLY A 30 9.78 26.72 23.10
CA GLY A 30 9.63 26.94 24.54
C GLY A 30 10.23 28.26 25.06
N SER A 31 11.04 28.97 24.27
CA SER A 31 11.55 30.29 24.63
C SER A 31 10.68 31.45 24.13
N LEU A 32 9.57 31.14 23.46
CA LEU A 32 8.64 32.14 22.94
C LEU A 32 7.68 32.62 24.02
N SER A 33 7.09 33.81 23.83
CA SER A 33 5.94 34.22 24.63
C SER A 33 4.76 33.25 24.39
N GLN A 34 3.88 33.14 25.37
CA GLN A 34 2.72 32.24 25.31
C GLN A 34 1.85 32.48 24.06
N GLU A 35 1.61 33.75 23.71
CA GLU A 35 0.86 34.10 22.49
C GLU A 35 1.57 33.64 21.21
N SER A 36 2.89 33.86 21.14
CA SER A 36 3.70 33.45 19.97
C SER A 36 3.83 31.94 19.85
N PHE A 37 3.86 31.23 20.99
CA PHE A 37 3.80 29.78 21.05
C PHE A 37 2.52 29.27 20.40
N PHE A 38 1.36 29.75 20.89
CA PHE A 38 0.07 29.29 20.39
C PHE A 38 -0.16 29.67 18.94
N ASP A 39 0.23 30.87 18.50
CA ASP A 39 0.14 31.27 17.09
C ASP A 39 0.94 30.32 16.18
N ARG A 40 2.13 29.91 16.60
CA ARG A 40 2.95 28.97 15.81
C ARG A 40 2.36 27.56 15.78
N VAL A 41 1.80 27.09 16.88
CA VAL A 41 1.09 25.80 16.95
C VAL A 41 -0.16 25.83 16.07
N ASP A 42 -0.98 26.89 16.18
CA ASP A 42 -2.20 27.09 15.40
C ASP A 42 -1.91 27.26 13.90
N LYS A 43 -0.81 27.92 13.52
CA LYS A 43 -0.38 28.00 12.12
C LYS A 43 -0.05 26.63 11.53
N ARG A 44 0.52 25.73 12.33
CA ARG A 44 0.90 24.38 11.86
C ARG A 44 -0.30 23.43 11.83
N PHE A 45 -1.12 23.42 12.88
CA PHE A 45 -2.15 22.41 13.08
C PHE A 45 -3.59 22.94 13.00
N GLY A 46 -3.78 24.24 12.84
CA GLY A 46 -5.08 24.90 12.93
C GLY A 46 -5.55 25.07 14.37
N LYS A 47 -6.47 26.02 14.57
CA LYS A 47 -7.05 26.31 15.90
C LYS A 47 -7.82 25.10 16.46
N PRO A 48 -7.64 24.75 17.74
CA PRO A 48 -8.44 23.73 18.39
C PRO A 48 -9.93 24.03 18.33
N ARG A 49 -10.75 22.98 18.18
CA ARG A 49 -12.17 23.06 18.50
C ARG A 49 -12.32 23.20 20.01
N LYS A 50 -13.40 23.84 20.48
CA LYS A 50 -13.67 24.01 21.92
C LYS A 50 -13.63 22.70 22.70
N HIS A 51 -14.07 21.59 22.09
CA HIS A 51 -14.02 20.27 22.71
C HIS A 51 -12.59 19.74 22.90
N SER A 52 -11.67 19.99 21.96
CA SER A 52 -10.26 19.56 22.07
C SER A 52 -9.55 20.27 23.22
N ALA A 53 -9.81 21.57 23.41
CA ALA A 53 -9.21 22.33 24.51
C ALA A 53 -9.59 21.76 25.88
N SER A 54 -10.85 21.33 26.06
CA SER A 54 -11.29 20.70 27.31
C SER A 54 -10.64 19.33 27.56
N TYR A 55 -10.30 18.60 26.49
CA TYR A 55 -9.62 17.31 26.58
C TYR A 55 -8.17 17.47 27.03
N PHE A 56 -7.40 18.37 26.40
CA PHE A 56 -6.00 18.61 26.77
C PHE A 56 -5.86 19.22 28.16
N ARG A 57 -6.81 20.05 28.60
CA ARG A 57 -6.83 20.56 29.98
C ARG A 57 -6.93 19.42 31.00
N LYS A 58 -7.89 18.51 30.82
CA LYS A 58 -8.05 17.34 31.71
C LYS A 58 -6.79 16.47 31.75
N LEU A 59 -6.15 16.26 30.60
CA LEU A 59 -4.88 15.52 30.55
C LEU A 59 -3.76 16.26 31.29
N GLY A 60 -3.70 17.59 31.16
CA GLY A 60 -2.78 18.44 31.90
C GLY A 60 -2.97 18.31 33.41
N ASP A 61 -4.22 18.35 33.86
CA ASP A 61 -4.58 18.20 35.27
C ASP A 61 -4.15 16.82 35.84
N ILE A 62 -4.35 15.75 35.06
CA ILE A 62 -3.96 14.38 35.45
C ILE A 62 -2.43 14.22 35.48
N ALA A 63 -1.74 14.75 34.47
CA ALA A 63 -0.30 14.55 34.29
C ALA A 63 0.55 15.57 35.07
N GLY A 64 -0.05 16.65 35.58
CA GLY A 64 0.67 17.78 36.17
C GLY A 64 1.51 18.54 35.14
N LEU A 65 1.09 18.54 33.87
CA LEU A 65 1.80 19.17 32.76
C LEU A 65 0.96 20.28 32.12
N ASP A 66 1.62 21.24 31.48
CA ASP A 66 0.92 22.27 30.73
C ASP A 66 0.15 21.63 29.56
N SER A 67 -1.16 21.88 29.54
CA SER A 67 -2.07 21.43 28.48
C SER A 67 -1.60 21.81 27.07
N ALA A 68 -0.89 22.93 26.91
CA ALA A 68 -0.33 23.39 25.65
C ALA A 68 0.82 22.50 25.16
N ILE A 69 1.65 22.01 26.08
CA ILE A 69 2.74 21.08 25.77
C ILE A 69 2.16 19.72 25.38
N ILE A 70 1.16 19.24 26.11
CA ILE A 70 0.46 17.99 25.78
C ILE A 70 -0.18 18.10 24.40
N GLU A 71 -0.88 19.20 24.11
CA GLU A 71 -1.52 19.44 22.82
C GLU A 71 -0.49 19.44 21.69
N LEU A 72 0.63 20.16 21.85
CA LEU A 72 1.72 20.19 20.87
C LEU A 72 2.26 18.80 20.57
N VAL A 73 2.58 18.02 21.61
CA VAL A 73 3.11 16.66 21.45
C VAL A 73 2.07 15.76 20.79
N PHE A 74 0.83 15.77 21.28
CA PHE A 74 -0.24 14.92 20.76
C PHE A 74 -0.49 15.18 19.28
N ARG A 75 -0.67 16.45 18.88
CA ARG A 75 -0.92 16.81 17.48
C ARG A 75 0.27 16.53 16.58
N SER A 76 1.49 16.67 17.07
CA SER A 76 2.69 16.32 16.30
C SER A 76 2.75 14.82 16.02
N VAL A 77 2.45 13.98 17.02
CA VAL A 77 2.40 12.52 16.87
C VAL A 77 1.25 12.12 15.94
N GLU A 78 0.07 12.72 16.12
CA GLU A 78 -1.11 12.46 15.30
C GLU A 78 -0.87 12.81 13.82
N ASP A 79 -0.35 14.01 13.52
CA ASP A 79 -0.05 14.44 12.14
C ASP A 79 0.94 13.48 11.47
N VAL A 80 2.03 13.13 12.16
CA VAL A 80 3.03 12.19 11.62
C VAL A 80 2.43 10.80 11.41
N ALA A 81 1.68 10.28 12.37
CA ALA A 81 1.04 8.98 12.25
C ALA A 81 0.07 8.94 11.06
N ILE A 82 -0.78 9.95 10.91
CA ILE A 82 -1.70 10.08 9.78
C ILE A 82 -0.93 10.10 8.45
N ASN A 83 0.18 10.83 8.37
CA ASN A 83 0.98 10.89 7.16
C ASN A 83 1.61 9.52 6.81
N ILE A 84 2.19 8.82 7.79
CA ILE A 84 2.72 7.46 7.59
C ILE A 84 1.61 6.53 7.09
N TYR A 85 0.44 6.55 7.73
CA TYR A 85 -0.70 5.72 7.31
C TYR A 85 -1.18 6.06 5.90
N ARG A 86 -1.24 7.35 5.54
CA ARG A 86 -1.64 7.80 4.20
C ARG A 86 -0.66 7.30 3.13
N GLU A 87 0.65 7.41 3.39
CA GLU A 87 1.68 6.90 2.48
C GLU A 87 1.57 5.38 2.28
N ASP A 88 1.34 4.64 3.35
CA ASP A 88 1.13 3.20 3.29
C ASP A 88 -0.11 2.83 2.46
N ILE A 89 -1.23 3.54 2.64
CA ILE A 89 -2.45 3.35 1.84
C ILE A 89 -2.19 3.60 0.36
N ILE A 90 -1.48 4.69 0.02
CA ILE A 90 -1.13 5.02 -1.37
C ILE A 90 -0.25 3.91 -1.97
N ARG A 91 0.74 3.42 -1.21
CA ARG A 91 1.63 2.32 -1.65
C ARG A 91 0.84 1.04 -1.90
N LEU A 92 -0.07 0.67 -0.99
CA LEU A 92 -0.94 -0.49 -1.15
C LEU A 92 -1.87 -0.36 -2.37
N GLY A 93 -2.40 0.84 -2.61
CA GLY A 93 -3.19 1.15 -3.81
C GLY A 93 -2.42 0.85 -5.10
N LYS A 94 -1.19 1.36 -5.22
CA LYS A 94 -0.32 1.13 -6.39
C LYS A 94 0.01 -0.35 -6.60
N ASN A 95 0.34 -1.07 -5.52
CA ASN A 95 0.63 -2.50 -5.61
C ASN A 95 -0.61 -3.30 -6.07
N THR A 96 -1.79 -2.92 -5.58
CA THR A 96 -3.05 -3.57 -5.99
C THR A 96 -3.34 -3.34 -7.48
N GLU A 97 -3.11 -2.13 -7.98
CA GLU A 97 -3.27 -1.80 -9.40
C GLU A 97 -2.30 -2.59 -10.29
N GLN A 98 -1.03 -2.71 -9.88
CA GLN A 98 -0.04 -3.52 -10.58
C GLN A 98 -0.44 -5.00 -10.63
N LEU A 99 -0.88 -5.56 -9.50
CA LEU A 99 -1.34 -6.95 -9.44
C LEU A 99 -2.56 -7.19 -10.36
N ARG A 100 -3.51 -6.25 -10.42
CA ARG A 100 -4.63 -6.34 -11.37
C ARG A 100 -4.17 -6.32 -12.82
N SER A 101 -3.21 -5.46 -13.16
CA SER A 101 -2.63 -5.39 -14.51
C SER A 101 -1.99 -6.73 -14.90
N TRP A 102 -1.14 -7.29 -14.04
CA TRP A 102 -0.52 -8.60 -14.26
C TRP A 102 -1.54 -9.72 -14.38
N PHE A 103 -2.60 -9.71 -13.55
CA PHE A 103 -3.67 -10.69 -13.63
C PHE A 103 -4.39 -10.64 -14.98
N HIS A 104 -4.73 -9.43 -15.47
CA HIS A 104 -5.34 -9.26 -16.79
C HIS A 104 -4.43 -9.68 -17.94
N GLU A 105 -3.13 -9.44 -17.83
CA GLU A 105 -2.16 -9.91 -18.83
C GLU A 105 -2.05 -11.44 -18.83
N ALA A 106 -1.94 -12.06 -17.64
CA ALA A 106 -1.89 -13.50 -17.50
C ALA A 106 -3.17 -14.17 -18.04
N GLN A 107 -4.34 -13.60 -17.76
CA GLN A 107 -5.62 -14.11 -18.28
C GLN A 107 -5.69 -14.02 -19.82
N ARG A 108 -5.24 -12.90 -20.41
CA ARG A 108 -5.15 -12.74 -21.87
C ARG A 108 -4.21 -13.76 -22.51
N LYS A 109 -3.01 -13.92 -21.95
CA LYS A 109 -2.02 -14.92 -22.41
C LYS A 109 -2.56 -16.34 -22.30
N SER A 110 -3.22 -16.67 -21.19
CA SER A 110 -3.85 -17.98 -21.00
C SER A 110 -4.92 -18.27 -22.06
N HIS A 111 -5.75 -17.27 -22.38
CA HIS A 111 -6.76 -17.41 -23.43
C HIS A 111 -6.14 -17.62 -24.82
N ASP A 112 -5.10 -16.86 -25.17
CA ASP A 112 -4.39 -17.00 -26.45
C ASP A 112 -3.72 -18.38 -26.58
N ILE A 113 -3.02 -18.84 -25.54
CA ILE A 113 -2.42 -20.18 -25.49
C ILE A 113 -3.49 -21.26 -25.68
N THR A 114 -4.63 -21.14 -25.01
CA THR A 114 -5.74 -22.10 -25.13
C THR A 114 -6.30 -22.16 -26.56
N SER A 115 -6.46 -21.00 -27.20
CA SER A 115 -6.90 -20.90 -28.59
C SER A 115 -5.89 -21.55 -29.55
N GLN A 116 -4.60 -21.24 -29.39
CA GLN A 116 -3.53 -21.82 -30.20
C GLN A 116 -3.44 -23.34 -30.03
N LEU A 117 -3.58 -23.83 -28.79
CA LEU A 117 -3.58 -25.26 -28.49
C LEU A 117 -4.74 -25.97 -29.19
N THR A 118 -5.96 -25.42 -29.08
CA THR A 118 -7.16 -25.97 -29.73
C THR A 118 -6.99 -26.05 -31.26
N LYS A 119 -6.40 -25.01 -31.86
CA LYS A 119 -6.10 -25.00 -33.30
C LYS A 119 -5.09 -26.09 -33.67
N LYS A 120 -4.04 -26.26 -32.87
CA LYS A 120 -3.02 -27.29 -33.09
C LYS A 120 -3.56 -28.70 -32.90
N GLU A 121 -4.39 -28.94 -31.90
CA GLU A 121 -5.08 -30.23 -31.71
C GLU A 121 -5.94 -30.60 -32.93
N THR A 122 -6.65 -29.61 -33.49
CA THR A 122 -7.46 -29.82 -34.70
C THR A 122 -6.59 -30.13 -35.93
N GLU A 123 -5.47 -29.42 -36.08
CA GLU A 123 -4.49 -29.65 -37.16
C GLU A 123 -3.89 -31.07 -37.08
N VAL A 124 -3.51 -31.51 -35.87
CA VAL A 124 -2.98 -32.85 -35.61
C VAL A 124 -4.01 -33.92 -35.97
N LYS A 125 -5.25 -33.81 -35.46
CA LYS A 125 -6.33 -34.76 -35.79
C LYS A 125 -6.59 -34.86 -37.30
N CYS A 126 -6.49 -33.75 -38.03
CA CYS A 126 -6.64 -33.74 -39.48
C CYS A 126 -5.50 -34.51 -40.17
N LYS A 127 -4.25 -34.26 -39.75
CA LYS A 127 -3.07 -34.94 -40.30
C LYS A 127 -3.08 -36.44 -39.99
N GLU A 128 -3.48 -36.83 -38.78
CA GLU A 128 -3.65 -38.24 -38.39
C GLU A 128 -4.63 -38.97 -39.30
N ARG A 129 -5.79 -38.36 -39.60
CA ARG A 129 -6.77 -38.93 -40.55
C ARG A 129 -6.19 -39.09 -41.95
N ILE A 130 -5.43 -38.11 -42.44
CA ILE A 130 -4.80 -38.19 -43.76
C ILE A 130 -3.78 -39.33 -43.80
N ILE A 131 -2.97 -39.50 -42.75
CA ILE A 131 -1.99 -40.59 -42.64
C ILE A 131 -2.72 -41.94 -42.67
N GLN A 132 -3.76 -42.12 -41.85
CA GLN A 132 -4.56 -43.35 -41.83
C GLN A 132 -5.13 -43.68 -43.22
N GLN A 133 -5.70 -42.70 -43.92
CA GLN A 133 -6.21 -42.89 -45.29
C GLN A 133 -5.12 -43.30 -46.28
N LYS A 134 -3.91 -42.73 -46.16
CA LYS A 134 -2.78 -43.08 -47.01
C LYS A 134 -2.27 -44.48 -46.71
N ASP A 135 -2.14 -44.86 -45.44
CA ASP A 135 -1.69 -46.18 -45.02
C ASP A 135 -2.67 -47.27 -45.50
N GLU A 136 -3.97 -47.04 -45.37
CA GLU A 136 -5.00 -47.93 -45.93
C GLU A 136 -4.84 -48.11 -47.44
N LYS A 137 -4.60 -47.03 -48.18
CA LYS A 137 -4.41 -47.07 -49.64
C LYS A 137 -3.16 -47.87 -50.03
N ILE A 138 -2.04 -47.65 -49.32
CA ILE A 138 -0.79 -48.40 -49.51
C ILE A 138 -1.03 -49.89 -49.23
N SER A 139 -1.71 -50.22 -48.13
CA SER A 139 -2.00 -51.61 -47.74
C SER A 139 -2.88 -52.33 -48.78
N ARG A 140 -3.83 -51.63 -49.41
CA ARG A 140 -4.63 -52.19 -50.52
C ARG A 140 -3.81 -52.46 -51.77
N LEU A 141 -2.94 -51.52 -52.16
CA LEU A 141 -2.07 -51.69 -53.34
C LEU A 141 -1.05 -52.81 -53.14
N GLY A 142 -0.50 -52.98 -51.92
CA GLY A 142 0.44 -54.05 -51.61
C GLY A 142 -0.16 -55.45 -51.57
N LYS A 143 -1.50 -55.60 -51.54
CA LYS A 143 -2.20 -56.89 -51.63
C LYS A 143 -2.58 -57.29 -53.07
N LEU A 144 -2.37 -56.39 -54.03
CA LEU A 144 -2.66 -56.59 -55.46
C LEU A 144 -1.42 -56.98 -56.28
N ASN A 145 -0.24 -57.02 -55.63
CA ASN A 145 1.01 -57.58 -56.15
C ASN A 145 1.33 -58.89 -55.43
#